data_AF-A0A1C6QFA2-F1
#
_entry.id   AF-A0A1C6QFA2-F1
#
_cell.length_a   1.000
_cell.length_b   1.000
_cell.length_c   1.000
_cell.angle_alpha   90.00
_cell.angle_beta   90.00
_cell.angle_gamma   90.00
#
_symmetry.space_group_name_H-M   'P 1'
#
loop_
_entity.id
_entity.type
_entity.pdbx_description
1 polymer ?
#
loop_
_entity_poly.entity_id
_entity_poly.type
_entity_poly.pdbx_seq_one_letter_code
_entity_poly.pdbx_strand_id
1 'polypeptide(L)'
;MPDTTPDAHVHLALHPQHPSAVVATLTGNTLHTARATLASEGFRPVNDDTMLLVRIDHEEPYYANITANLLRDAGIPVDITDQLQEEIDTEWTWASHPMTWLDRDGIRLVSAEAQKIHDDIDSGLLTIHLHAHDGHTTVAVGTYQHADSVHLHGEDHLRVVSGSYDTPKEAIADFERLYGDAVRPGPPPPTDTERQAAQALAGMSMPQTASAADASADPPAAKTELVPVYAADPGDHEALLDKFLEKHGEWDKYRTWEDSTTVANHESLTLRAVFDHDAEGREAKWTFAAYETPVSDRLWHGTATASTPTAIVSALLDAVANENAWGRSLSTSATEAAITEATSPLTDADWKHTIDGRYITWEAPGAQEGGVQFDAFAAQKADSPLPAWTIWGGHAVHQPVWALQLSANAPAALVQYITFEMAEGQGTRCVRPAAPDGPALRTAQAPALVAASPPAAHFAGRSR
;
A
#
# COMPACT_ATOMS: atom_id res chain seq x y z
N MET A 1 -44.68 -31.44 0.55
CA MET A 1 -43.87 -30.28 0.11
C MET A 1 -42.45 -30.60 0.53
N PRO A 2 -41.52 -30.91 -0.38
CA PRO A 2 -40.14 -31.06 0.03
C PRO A 2 -39.58 -29.66 0.28
N ASP A 3 -38.95 -29.54 1.45
CA ASP A 3 -38.26 -28.36 1.96
C ASP A 3 -36.96 -28.21 1.14
N THR A 4 -36.98 -27.40 0.07
CA THR A 4 -35.78 -27.10 -0.72
C THR A 4 -34.98 -26.05 0.02
N THR A 5 -34.08 -26.51 0.88
CA THR A 5 -32.97 -25.70 1.39
C THR A 5 -32.16 -25.20 0.19
N PRO A 6 -31.82 -23.90 0.10
CA PRO A 6 -30.96 -23.40 -0.96
C PRO A 6 -29.61 -24.14 -0.94
N ASP A 7 -29.31 -24.87 -2.01
CA ASP A 7 -28.00 -25.49 -2.23
C ASP A 7 -27.04 -24.46 -2.81
N ALA A 8 -26.89 -23.34 -2.10
CA ALA A 8 -26.00 -22.24 -2.43
C ALA A 8 -25.34 -21.78 -1.14
N HIS A 9 -24.02 -21.62 -1.16
CA HIS A 9 -23.24 -21.13 -0.04
C HIS A 9 -22.29 -20.04 -0.54
N VAL A 10 -22.11 -18.98 0.25
CA VAL A 10 -21.25 -17.85 -0.08
C VAL A 10 -20.19 -17.71 1.00
N HIS A 11 -18.94 -17.65 0.58
CA HIS A 11 -17.80 -17.34 1.45
C HIS A 11 -17.27 -15.95 1.09
N LEU A 12 -17.23 -15.04 2.06
CA LEU A 12 -16.74 -13.67 1.91
C LEU A 12 -15.38 -13.54 2.60
N ALA A 13 -14.39 -13.01 1.89
CA ALA A 13 -13.03 -12.79 2.39
C ALA A 13 -12.43 -11.50 1.81
N LEU A 14 -11.43 -10.93 2.48
CA LEU A 14 -10.62 -9.86 1.89
C LEU A 14 -9.80 -10.38 0.71
N HIS A 15 -9.54 -9.50 -0.27
CA HIS A 15 -8.72 -9.83 -1.41
C HIS A 15 -7.22 -9.87 -1.02
N PRO A 16 -6.47 -10.92 -1.40
CA PRO A 16 -5.11 -11.15 -0.90
C PRO A 16 -4.06 -10.13 -1.36
N GLN A 17 -4.36 -9.32 -2.37
CA GLN A 17 -3.45 -8.30 -2.92
C GLN A 17 -4.04 -6.89 -2.93
N HIS A 18 -5.32 -6.75 -2.55
CA HIS A 18 -6.03 -5.47 -2.58
C HIS A 18 -6.85 -5.38 -1.29
N PRO A 19 -6.25 -4.88 -0.21
CA PRO A 19 -6.76 -5.07 1.15
C PRO A 19 -8.15 -4.47 1.40
N SER A 20 -8.61 -3.51 0.58
CA SER A 20 -9.99 -3.01 0.65
C SER A 20 -11.00 -3.88 -0.10
N ALA A 21 -10.59 -4.63 -1.13
CA ALA A 21 -11.53 -5.39 -1.96
C ALA A 21 -12.03 -6.67 -1.25
N VAL A 22 -13.30 -7.03 -1.50
CA VAL A 22 -13.93 -8.23 -0.92
C VAL A 22 -14.23 -9.27 -2.00
N VAL A 23 -13.74 -10.48 -1.80
CA VAL A 23 -13.99 -11.64 -2.66
C VAL A 23 -15.16 -12.44 -2.12
N ALA A 24 -16.15 -12.69 -2.97
CA ALA A 24 -17.25 -13.63 -2.71
C ALA A 24 -17.04 -14.91 -3.54
N THR A 25 -16.83 -16.03 -2.87
CA THR A 25 -16.77 -17.37 -3.49
C THR A 25 -18.10 -18.08 -3.28
N LEU A 26 -18.73 -18.48 -4.37
CA LEU A 26 -20.04 -19.12 -4.43
C LEU A 26 -19.90 -20.61 -4.69
N THR A 27 -20.55 -21.45 -3.89
CA THR A 27 -20.57 -22.91 -4.08
C THR A 27 -22.00 -23.45 -4.06
N GLY A 28 -22.22 -24.58 -4.75
CA GLY A 28 -23.53 -25.24 -4.85
C GLY A 28 -24.18 -25.17 -6.24
N ASN A 29 -25.38 -25.74 -6.38
CA ASN A 29 -26.02 -25.95 -7.69
C ASN A 29 -27.00 -24.84 -8.10
N THR A 30 -27.46 -23.98 -7.17
CA THR A 30 -28.46 -22.93 -7.42
C THR A 30 -27.96 -21.54 -7.03
N LEU A 31 -26.98 -21.02 -7.78
CA LEU A 31 -26.30 -19.76 -7.47
C LEU A 31 -27.03 -18.48 -7.92
N HIS A 32 -28.15 -18.59 -8.65
CA HIS A 32 -28.78 -17.42 -9.26
C HIS A 32 -29.20 -16.35 -8.25
N THR A 33 -29.85 -16.76 -7.15
CA THR A 33 -30.25 -15.84 -6.07
C THR A 33 -29.02 -15.22 -5.41
N ALA A 34 -28.01 -16.02 -5.08
CA ALA A 34 -26.76 -15.54 -4.47
C ALA A 34 -26.07 -14.50 -5.36
N ARG A 35 -25.89 -14.79 -6.66
CA ARG A 35 -25.28 -13.85 -7.62
C ARG A 35 -26.12 -12.58 -7.78
N ALA A 36 -27.45 -12.70 -7.81
CA ALA A 36 -28.33 -11.53 -7.93
C ALA A 36 -28.25 -10.62 -6.70
N THR A 37 -28.20 -11.19 -5.49
CA THR A 37 -28.01 -10.44 -4.24
C THR A 37 -26.62 -9.82 -4.16
N LEU A 38 -25.57 -10.55 -4.52
CA LEU A 38 -24.21 -9.99 -4.60
C LEU A 38 -24.15 -8.83 -5.61
N ALA A 39 -24.70 -9.01 -6.80
CA ALA A 39 -24.71 -7.98 -7.83
C ALA A 39 -25.51 -6.72 -7.43
N SER A 40 -26.59 -6.85 -6.65
CA SER A 40 -27.34 -5.68 -6.18
C SER A 40 -26.55 -4.78 -5.23
N GLU A 41 -25.59 -5.38 -4.51
CA GLU A 41 -24.71 -4.68 -3.58
C GLU A 41 -23.35 -4.31 -4.20
N GLY A 42 -23.24 -4.39 -5.53
CA GLY A 42 -22.07 -3.91 -6.28
C GLY A 42 -20.98 -4.95 -6.54
N PHE A 43 -21.17 -6.22 -6.14
CA PHE A 43 -20.22 -7.26 -6.53
C PHE A 43 -20.28 -7.53 -8.04
N ARG A 44 -19.12 -7.57 -8.67
CA ARG A 44 -18.96 -7.82 -10.10
C ARG A 44 -18.46 -9.25 -10.34
N PRO A 45 -19.02 -10.01 -11.30
CA PRO A 45 -18.56 -11.35 -11.59
C PRO A 45 -17.15 -11.30 -12.19
N VAL A 46 -16.24 -12.12 -11.66
CA VAL A 46 -14.90 -12.28 -12.20
C VAL A 46 -14.76 -13.61 -12.94
N ASN A 47 -15.44 -14.64 -12.45
CA ASN A 47 -15.61 -15.92 -13.11
C ASN A 47 -16.97 -16.54 -12.70
N ASP A 48 -17.18 -17.83 -12.95
CA ASP A 48 -18.45 -18.48 -12.63
C ASP A 48 -18.72 -18.59 -11.12
N ASP A 49 -17.74 -18.87 -10.28
CA ASP A 49 -17.94 -19.08 -8.85
C ASP A 49 -17.44 -17.92 -7.99
N THR A 50 -16.88 -16.87 -8.59
CA THR A 50 -16.24 -15.77 -7.85
C THR A 50 -16.79 -14.43 -8.31
N MET A 51 -17.20 -13.61 -7.35
CA MET A 51 -17.55 -12.21 -7.54
C MET A 51 -16.68 -11.33 -6.65
N LEU A 52 -16.39 -10.11 -7.09
CA LEU A 52 -15.53 -9.18 -6.39
C LEU A 52 -16.27 -7.86 -6.14
N LEU A 53 -16.22 -7.39 -4.90
CA LEU A 53 -16.61 -6.03 -4.54
C LEU A 53 -15.33 -5.19 -4.45
N VAL A 54 -15.28 -4.14 -5.26
CA VAL A 54 -14.22 -3.12 -5.21
C VAL A 54 -14.90 -1.78 -5.37
N ARG A 55 -14.55 -0.84 -4.50
CA ARG A 55 -15.19 0.46 -4.44
C ARG A 55 -14.14 1.55 -4.34
N ILE A 56 -14.40 2.70 -4.94
CA ILE A 56 -13.58 3.90 -4.86
C ILE A 56 -13.76 4.67 -3.56
N ASP A 57 -14.69 4.22 -2.71
CA ASP A 57 -14.92 4.75 -1.37
C ASP A 57 -14.44 3.84 -0.25
N HIS A 58 -13.76 2.74 -0.58
CA HIS A 58 -13.18 1.77 0.35
C HIS A 58 -14.12 1.25 1.48
N GLU A 59 -15.44 1.35 1.29
CA GLU A 59 -16.47 0.89 2.22
C GLU A 59 -16.90 -0.56 1.93
N GLU A 60 -16.07 -1.35 1.24
CA GLU A 60 -16.39 -2.75 0.92
C GLU A 60 -16.73 -3.59 2.16
N PRO A 61 -16.09 -3.47 3.34
CA PRO A 61 -16.51 -4.20 4.54
C PRO A 61 -17.94 -3.87 4.94
N TYR A 62 -18.33 -2.59 4.93
CA TYR A 62 -19.68 -2.17 5.26
C TYR A 62 -20.72 -2.78 4.31
N TYR A 63 -20.46 -2.73 3.00
CA TYR A 63 -21.35 -3.32 2.00
C TYR A 63 -21.32 -4.85 2.02
N ALA A 64 -20.18 -5.48 2.33
CA ALA A 64 -20.08 -6.92 2.51
C ALA A 64 -20.94 -7.41 3.70
N ASN A 65 -20.98 -6.65 4.80
CA ASN A 65 -21.86 -6.94 5.93
C ASN A 65 -23.35 -6.83 5.55
N ILE A 66 -23.74 -5.76 4.86
CA ILE A 66 -25.11 -5.61 4.33
C ILE A 66 -25.46 -6.81 3.45
N THR A 67 -24.58 -7.15 2.52
CA THR A 67 -24.78 -8.26 1.57
C THR A 67 -24.91 -9.60 2.29
N ALA A 68 -24.06 -9.85 3.30
CA ALA A 68 -24.12 -11.06 4.10
C ALA A 68 -25.47 -11.20 4.81
N ASN A 69 -26.01 -10.10 5.36
CA ASN A 69 -27.31 -10.09 6.00
C ASN A 69 -28.45 -10.34 4.99
N LEU A 70 -28.40 -9.72 3.81
CA LEU A 70 -29.37 -9.97 2.73
C LEU A 70 -29.36 -11.42 2.23
N LEU A 71 -28.17 -12.02 2.10
CA LEU A 71 -28.01 -13.43 1.72
C LEU A 71 -28.58 -14.36 2.80
N ARG A 72 -28.30 -14.09 4.08
CA ARG A 72 -28.85 -14.85 5.21
C ARG A 72 -30.38 -14.75 5.26
N ASP A 73 -30.93 -13.56 5.03
CA ASP A 73 -32.39 -13.33 4.96
C ASP A 73 -33.03 -14.08 3.78
N ALA A 74 -32.30 -14.27 2.68
CA ALA A 74 -32.69 -15.11 1.56
C ALA A 74 -32.52 -16.63 1.81
N GLY A 75 -32.09 -17.03 3.01
CA GLY A 75 -31.86 -18.43 3.39
C GLY A 75 -30.57 -19.03 2.84
N ILE A 76 -29.63 -18.21 2.37
CA ILE A 76 -28.34 -18.62 1.82
C ILE A 76 -27.29 -18.56 2.94
N PRO A 77 -26.67 -19.69 3.32
CA PRO A 77 -25.61 -19.68 4.32
C PRO A 77 -24.40 -18.87 3.85
N VAL A 78 -23.94 -17.94 4.69
CA VAL A 78 -22.77 -17.09 4.45
C VAL A 78 -21.71 -17.36 5.50
N ASP A 79 -20.50 -17.65 5.05
CA ASP A 79 -19.28 -17.68 5.86
C ASP A 79 -18.48 -16.40 5.61
N ILE A 80 -18.01 -15.75 6.67
CA ILE A 80 -17.18 -14.54 6.62
C ILE A 80 -15.88 -14.89 7.31
N THR A 81 -14.73 -14.65 6.66
CA THR A 81 -13.43 -14.88 7.30
C THR A 81 -13.25 -13.98 8.52
N ASP A 82 -12.49 -14.44 9.51
CA ASP A 82 -12.20 -13.66 10.72
C ASP A 82 -11.63 -12.27 10.39
N GLN A 83 -10.73 -12.19 9.40
CA GLN A 83 -10.14 -10.93 8.92
C GLN A 83 -11.19 -9.96 8.35
N LEU A 84 -12.13 -10.44 7.53
CA LEU A 84 -13.19 -9.57 7.00
C LEU A 84 -14.20 -9.20 8.11
N GLN A 85 -14.47 -10.11 9.04
CA GLN A 85 -15.36 -9.85 10.17
C GLN A 85 -14.79 -8.76 11.09
N GLU A 86 -13.48 -8.74 11.31
CA GLU A 86 -12.79 -7.68 12.05
C GLU A 86 -12.94 -6.32 11.36
N GLU A 87 -12.72 -6.24 10.05
CA GLU A 87 -12.92 -5.00 9.27
C GLU A 87 -14.38 -4.51 9.30
N ILE A 88 -15.35 -5.43 9.34
CA ILE A 88 -16.78 -5.14 9.48
C ILE A 88 -17.11 -4.56 10.86
N ASP A 89 -16.55 -5.16 11.91
CA ASP A 89 -16.82 -4.80 13.30
C ASP A 89 -16.05 -3.56 13.75
N THR A 90 -14.98 -3.21 13.03
CA THR A 90 -14.16 -2.05 13.33
C THR A 90 -14.94 -0.75 13.08
N GLU A 91 -15.09 0.04 14.15
CA GLU A 91 -15.76 1.33 14.06
C GLU A 91 -14.82 2.44 13.57
N TRP A 92 -14.69 2.57 12.25
CA TRP A 92 -13.87 3.62 11.64
C TRP A 92 -14.46 5.02 11.79
N THR A 93 -13.59 6.00 12.05
CA THR A 93 -13.92 7.42 11.89
C THR A 93 -13.03 8.05 10.82
N TRP A 94 -13.63 8.75 9.86
CA TRP A 94 -12.90 9.50 8.84
C TRP A 94 -12.32 10.78 9.44
N ALA A 95 -11.00 10.79 9.61
CA ALA A 95 -10.31 11.96 10.08
C ALA A 95 -10.39 13.07 9.03
N SER A 96 -10.86 14.26 9.44
CA SER A 96 -10.83 15.48 8.62
C SER A 96 -11.62 15.40 7.30
N HIS A 97 -12.74 14.68 7.28
CA HIS A 97 -13.65 14.68 6.13
C HIS A 97 -14.10 16.13 5.79
N PRO A 98 -14.03 16.56 4.52
CA PRO A 98 -14.23 17.97 4.15
C PRO A 98 -15.65 18.46 4.42
N MET A 99 -16.63 17.55 4.42
CA MET A 99 -18.01 17.84 4.82
C MET A 99 -18.18 17.61 6.33
N THR A 100 -17.61 18.49 7.14
CA THR A 100 -17.56 18.36 8.62
C THR A 100 -18.93 18.40 9.32
N TRP A 101 -20.00 18.66 8.58
CA TRP A 101 -21.38 18.69 9.07
C TRP A 101 -22.12 17.35 8.89
N LEU A 102 -21.52 16.39 8.19
CA LEU A 102 -22.09 15.06 8.04
C LEU A 102 -21.69 14.17 9.23
N ASP A 103 -22.63 13.37 9.68
CA ASP A 103 -22.33 12.21 10.51
C ASP A 103 -21.87 11.03 9.65
N ARG A 104 -21.56 9.90 10.27
CA ARG A 104 -21.05 8.70 9.61
C ARG A 104 -21.98 8.19 8.52
N ASP A 105 -23.28 8.10 8.79
CA ASP A 105 -24.26 7.63 7.81
C ASP A 105 -24.40 8.65 6.67
N GLY A 106 -24.29 9.94 6.97
CA GLY A 106 -24.22 11.00 5.96
C GLY A 106 -22.99 10.91 5.06
N ILE A 107 -21.81 10.61 5.63
CA ILE A 107 -20.57 10.38 4.84
C ILE A 107 -20.77 9.20 3.91
N ARG A 108 -21.21 8.04 4.43
CA ARG A 108 -21.50 6.85 3.62
C ARG A 108 -22.49 7.11 2.50
N LEU A 109 -23.52 7.91 2.75
CA LEU A 109 -24.49 8.27 1.72
C LEU A 109 -23.84 9.03 0.57
N VAL A 110 -23.02 10.05 0.87
CA VAL A 110 -22.35 10.83 -0.17
C VAL A 110 -21.30 9.99 -0.90
N SER A 111 -20.54 9.17 -0.18
CA SER A 111 -19.59 8.20 -0.76
C SER A 111 -20.28 7.20 -1.69
N ALA A 112 -21.45 6.69 -1.30
CA ALA A 112 -22.25 5.79 -2.13
C ALA A 112 -22.76 6.46 -3.41
N GLU A 113 -23.15 7.73 -3.34
CA GLU A 113 -23.54 8.52 -4.51
C GLU A 113 -22.35 8.73 -5.46
N ALA A 114 -21.16 9.00 -4.91
CA ALA A 114 -19.93 9.14 -5.66
C ALA A 114 -19.51 7.82 -6.34
N GLN A 115 -19.58 6.69 -5.61
CA GLN A 115 -19.39 5.35 -6.16
C GLN A 115 -20.34 5.09 -7.33
N LYS A 116 -21.61 5.44 -7.18
CA LYS A 116 -22.61 5.29 -8.26
C LYS A 116 -22.23 6.11 -9.49
N ILE A 117 -21.77 7.35 -9.33
CA ILE A 117 -21.29 8.17 -10.46
C ILE A 117 -20.11 7.50 -11.15
N HIS A 118 -19.16 6.94 -10.39
CA HIS A 118 -18.04 6.19 -10.94
C HIS A 118 -18.50 4.95 -11.72
N ASP A 119 -19.41 4.14 -11.16
CA ASP A 119 -19.98 2.98 -11.84
C ASP A 119 -20.77 3.35 -13.11
N ASP A 120 -21.50 4.48 -13.08
CA ASP A 120 -22.24 5.00 -14.23
C ASP A 120 -21.26 5.45 -15.33
N ILE A 121 -20.10 6.03 -14.99
CA ILE A 121 -19.06 6.39 -15.96
C ILE A 121 -18.43 5.13 -16.57
N ASP A 122 -18.03 4.17 -15.73
CA ASP A 122 -17.37 2.94 -16.15
C ASP A 122 -18.26 2.06 -17.04
N SER A 123 -19.55 1.96 -16.69
CA SER A 123 -20.55 1.24 -17.49
C SER A 123 -20.98 1.97 -18.77
N GLY A 124 -20.58 3.23 -18.95
CA GLY A 124 -20.98 4.09 -20.07
C GLY A 124 -22.40 4.66 -19.95
N LEU A 125 -23.07 4.47 -18.81
CA LEU A 125 -24.36 5.10 -18.51
C LEU A 125 -24.23 6.62 -18.39
N LEU A 126 -23.07 7.13 -17.94
CA LEU A 126 -22.70 8.53 -17.91
C LEU A 126 -21.49 8.78 -18.82
N THR A 127 -21.71 9.46 -19.94
CA THR A 127 -20.62 9.85 -20.85
C THR A 127 -20.04 11.19 -20.42
N ILE A 128 -18.76 11.24 -20.07
CA ILE A 128 -18.04 12.50 -19.79
C ILE A 128 -17.59 13.15 -21.10
N HIS A 129 -18.03 14.39 -21.33
CA HIS A 129 -17.70 15.15 -22.53
C HIS A 129 -16.43 15.96 -22.35
N LEU A 130 -16.34 16.68 -21.23
CA LEU A 130 -15.25 17.59 -20.91
C LEU A 130 -14.92 17.48 -19.43
N HIS A 131 -13.66 17.77 -19.10
CA HIS A 131 -13.21 17.98 -17.73
C HIS A 131 -12.34 19.23 -17.64
N ALA A 132 -12.13 19.72 -16.42
CA ALA A 132 -11.20 20.78 -16.10
C ALA A 132 -10.70 20.58 -14.65
N HIS A 133 -9.73 21.40 -14.24
CA HIS A 133 -9.34 21.52 -12.85
C HIS A 133 -9.66 22.94 -12.38
N ASP A 134 -10.48 23.09 -11.35
CA ASP A 134 -10.99 24.40 -10.90
C ASP A 134 -9.99 25.17 -10.03
N GLY A 135 -8.84 24.55 -9.74
CA GLY A 135 -7.79 25.08 -8.85
C GLY A 135 -7.72 24.34 -7.52
N HIS A 136 -8.74 23.54 -7.19
CA HIS A 136 -8.83 22.72 -5.99
C HIS A 136 -9.08 21.25 -6.30
N THR A 137 -9.98 20.95 -7.24
CA THR A 137 -10.39 19.59 -7.58
C THR A 137 -10.66 19.46 -9.07
N THR A 138 -10.80 18.21 -9.54
CA THR A 138 -11.35 17.97 -10.87
C THR A 138 -12.84 18.28 -10.92
N VAL A 139 -13.24 18.89 -12.03
CA VAL A 139 -14.63 19.15 -12.40
C VAL A 139 -14.89 18.56 -13.79
N ALA A 140 -16.10 18.09 -14.03
CA ALA A 140 -16.46 17.49 -15.31
C ALA A 140 -17.89 17.83 -15.73
N VAL A 141 -18.17 17.69 -17.02
CA VAL A 141 -19.53 17.72 -17.56
C VAL A 141 -19.80 16.45 -18.33
N GLY A 142 -20.92 15.81 -18.03
CA GLY A 142 -21.33 14.57 -18.67
C GLY A 142 -22.82 14.54 -18.97
N THR A 143 -23.22 13.54 -19.74
CA THR A 143 -24.63 13.26 -20.05
C THR A 143 -24.93 11.80 -19.76
N TYR A 144 -26.00 11.57 -19.01
CA TYR A 144 -26.54 10.24 -18.83
C TYR A 144 -27.22 9.75 -20.12
N GLN A 145 -27.01 8.49 -20.50
CA GLN A 145 -27.47 7.90 -21.77
C GLN A 145 -28.96 8.12 -22.07
N HIS A 146 -29.79 8.25 -21.02
CA HIS A 146 -31.24 8.43 -21.11
C HIS A 146 -31.79 9.53 -20.19
N ALA A 147 -30.95 10.48 -19.75
CA ALA A 147 -31.36 11.50 -18.79
C ALA A 147 -30.59 12.82 -18.99
N ASP A 148 -30.67 13.67 -17.96
CA ASP A 148 -30.11 15.02 -17.93
C ASP A 148 -28.59 15.02 -18.08
N SER A 149 -28.08 16.18 -18.48
CA SER A 149 -26.64 16.46 -18.43
C SER A 149 -26.28 17.06 -17.09
N VAL A 150 -25.13 16.68 -16.55
CA VAL A 150 -24.71 17.04 -15.21
C VAL A 150 -23.34 17.68 -15.21
N HIS A 151 -23.14 18.62 -14.30
CA HIS A 151 -21.81 19.02 -13.86
C HIS A 151 -21.44 18.19 -12.64
N LEU A 152 -20.19 17.75 -12.62
CA LEU A 152 -19.58 16.99 -11.54
C LEU A 152 -18.51 17.86 -10.88
N HIS A 153 -18.42 17.75 -9.56
CA HIS A 153 -17.38 18.38 -8.75
C HIS A 153 -16.76 17.35 -7.81
N GLY A 154 -15.45 17.38 -7.65
CA GLY A 154 -14.73 16.44 -6.78
C GLY A 154 -14.23 15.18 -7.49
N GLU A 155 -13.45 14.42 -6.72
CA GLU A 155 -12.77 13.19 -7.13
C GLU A 155 -13.12 12.06 -6.16
N ASP A 156 -12.92 10.82 -6.59
CA ASP A 156 -13.20 9.60 -5.81
C ASP A 156 -14.54 9.66 -5.07
N HIS A 157 -14.57 9.34 -3.78
CA HIS A 157 -15.80 9.33 -2.98
C HIS A 157 -16.36 10.72 -2.61
N LEU A 158 -15.74 11.81 -3.08
CA LEU A 158 -16.28 13.17 -2.99
C LEU A 158 -16.90 13.65 -4.29
N ARG A 159 -16.92 12.81 -5.34
CA ARG A 159 -17.51 13.18 -6.61
C ARG A 159 -19.02 13.36 -6.45
N VAL A 160 -19.51 14.58 -6.67
CA VAL A 160 -20.92 14.93 -6.53
C VAL A 160 -21.45 15.60 -7.79
N VAL A 161 -22.77 15.50 -8.00
CA VAL A 161 -23.47 16.32 -9.00
C VAL A 161 -23.63 17.73 -8.46
N SER A 162 -22.97 18.70 -9.10
CA SER A 162 -23.01 20.12 -8.72
C SER A 162 -24.02 20.94 -9.52
N GLY A 163 -24.51 20.40 -10.64
CA GLY A 163 -25.55 21.03 -11.46
C GLY A 163 -26.19 20.04 -12.43
N SER A 164 -27.44 20.31 -12.81
CA SER A 164 -28.22 19.49 -13.74
C SER A 164 -28.83 20.37 -14.83
N TYR A 165 -28.89 19.84 -16.05
CA TYR A 165 -29.27 20.56 -17.26
C TYR A 165 -30.11 19.65 -18.17
N ASP A 166 -31.17 20.21 -18.77
CA ASP A 166 -32.07 19.47 -19.66
C ASP A 166 -31.38 18.98 -20.94
N THR A 167 -30.30 19.66 -21.38
CA THR A 167 -29.61 19.31 -22.63
C THR A 167 -28.09 19.32 -22.53
N PRO A 168 -27.39 18.44 -23.26
CA PRO A 168 -25.92 18.42 -23.29
C PRO A 168 -25.32 19.74 -23.78
N LYS A 169 -26.00 20.38 -24.73
CA LYS A 169 -25.54 21.63 -25.32
C LYS A 169 -25.50 22.76 -24.29
N GLU A 170 -26.50 22.83 -23.43
CA GLU A 170 -26.56 23.83 -22.36
C GLU A 170 -25.49 23.56 -21.30
N ALA A 171 -25.39 22.32 -20.83
CA ALA A 171 -24.39 21.91 -19.86
C ALA A 171 -22.96 22.22 -20.33
N ILE A 172 -22.63 21.84 -21.58
CA ILE A 172 -21.30 22.07 -22.17
C ILE A 172 -21.01 23.57 -22.31
N ALA A 173 -21.96 24.35 -22.82
CA ALA A 173 -21.76 25.79 -23.00
C ALA A 173 -21.54 26.51 -21.67
N ASP A 174 -22.24 26.10 -20.61
CA ASP A 174 -22.05 26.65 -19.28
C ASP A 174 -20.70 26.22 -18.66
N PHE A 175 -20.30 24.96 -18.87
CA PHE A 175 -19.00 24.45 -18.42
C PHE A 175 -17.84 25.20 -19.07
N GLU A 176 -17.88 25.40 -20.39
CA GLU A 176 -16.86 26.18 -21.12
C GLU A 176 -16.81 27.63 -20.65
N ARG A 177 -17.98 28.22 -20.32
CA ARG A 177 -18.06 29.58 -19.76
C ARG A 177 -17.42 29.67 -18.37
N LEU A 178 -17.56 28.65 -17.53
CA LEU A 178 -17.03 28.63 -16.17
C LEU A 178 -15.50 28.41 -16.13
N TYR A 179 -14.99 27.46 -16.91
CA TYR A 179 -13.60 26.99 -16.77
C TYR A 179 -12.67 27.41 -17.91
N GLY A 180 -13.21 27.90 -19.03
CA GLY A 180 -12.45 28.52 -20.12
C GLY A 180 -11.26 27.69 -20.60
N ASP A 181 -10.05 28.26 -20.52
CA ASP A 181 -8.82 27.64 -21.03
C ASP A 181 -8.38 26.37 -20.26
N ALA A 182 -8.96 26.09 -19.09
CA ALA A 182 -8.68 24.88 -18.32
C ALA A 182 -9.40 23.64 -18.86
N VAL A 183 -10.39 23.82 -19.75
CA VAL A 183 -11.22 22.74 -20.29
C VAL A 183 -10.41 21.80 -21.20
N ARG A 184 -10.63 20.50 -21.01
CA ARG A 184 -10.04 19.41 -21.78
C ARG A 184 -11.14 18.45 -22.22
N PRO A 185 -11.02 17.83 -23.40
CA PRO A 185 -11.99 16.85 -23.86
C PRO A 185 -11.86 15.51 -23.12
N GLY A 186 -12.98 14.80 -23.00
CA GLY A 186 -13.06 13.46 -22.43
C GLY A 186 -13.04 13.43 -20.89
N PRO A 187 -12.99 12.22 -20.29
CA PRO A 187 -12.89 12.07 -18.85
C PRO A 187 -11.53 12.57 -18.32
N PRO A 188 -11.46 12.96 -17.04
CA PRO A 188 -10.18 13.23 -16.39
C PRO A 188 -9.30 11.97 -16.34
N PRO A 189 -7.97 12.12 -16.20
CA PRO A 189 -7.11 10.98 -15.88
C PRO A 189 -7.59 10.28 -14.60
N PRO A 190 -7.51 8.93 -14.52
CA PRO A 190 -7.96 8.21 -13.34
C PRO A 190 -7.10 8.58 -12.13
N THR A 191 -7.71 8.68 -10.96
CA THR A 191 -7.01 8.83 -9.68
C THR A 191 -6.25 7.55 -9.31
N ASP A 192 -5.45 7.59 -8.24
CA ASP A 192 -4.79 6.38 -7.72
C ASP A 192 -5.80 5.33 -7.25
N THR A 193 -6.82 5.75 -6.50
CA THR A 193 -7.93 4.90 -6.06
C THR A 193 -8.67 4.26 -7.24
N GLU A 194 -9.03 5.04 -8.27
CA GLU A 194 -9.67 4.49 -9.47
C GLU A 194 -8.76 3.51 -10.22
N ARG A 195 -7.44 3.76 -10.26
CA ARG A 195 -6.47 2.83 -10.85
C ARG A 195 -6.38 1.52 -10.07
N GLN A 196 -6.32 1.57 -8.75
CA GLN A 196 -6.28 0.39 -7.90
C GLN A 196 -7.56 -0.43 -8.03
N ALA A 197 -8.72 0.23 -8.06
CA ALA A 197 -10.00 -0.45 -8.25
C ALA A 197 -10.04 -1.22 -9.58
N ALA A 198 -9.56 -0.60 -10.66
CA ALA A 198 -9.44 -1.24 -11.97
C ALA A 198 -8.41 -2.38 -11.97
N GLN A 199 -7.29 -2.23 -11.26
CA GLN A 199 -6.26 -3.27 -11.12
C GLN A 199 -6.79 -4.50 -10.37
N ALA A 200 -7.55 -4.30 -9.28
CA ALA A 200 -8.16 -5.39 -8.52
C ALA A 200 -9.13 -6.22 -9.37
N LEU A 201 -9.96 -5.55 -10.18
CA LEU A 201 -10.84 -6.22 -11.14
C LEU A 201 -10.06 -6.97 -12.23
N ALA A 202 -8.96 -6.38 -12.72
CA ALA A 202 -8.14 -6.99 -13.76
C ALA A 202 -7.30 -8.18 -13.26
N GLY A 203 -6.80 -8.12 -12.02
CA GLY A 203 -5.90 -9.11 -11.43
C GLY A 203 -6.51 -10.50 -11.31
N MET A 204 -7.83 -10.59 -11.11
CA MET A 204 -8.56 -11.88 -11.07
C MET A 204 -9.26 -12.25 -12.39
N SER A 205 -9.38 -11.34 -13.36
CA SER A 205 -10.02 -11.58 -14.66
C SER A 205 -9.18 -12.41 -15.65
N MET A 206 -7.97 -12.84 -15.26
CA MET A 206 -7.20 -13.82 -16.04
C MET A 206 -7.85 -15.20 -15.87
N PRO A 207 -8.36 -15.84 -16.94
CA PRO A 207 -8.92 -17.16 -16.83
C PRO A 207 -7.83 -18.13 -16.40
N GLN A 208 -7.95 -18.62 -15.17
CA GLN A 208 -7.30 -19.84 -14.73
C GLN A 208 -7.89 -20.95 -15.60
N THR A 209 -7.21 -21.27 -16.70
CA THR A 209 -7.55 -22.41 -17.53
C THR A 209 -7.32 -23.64 -16.68
N ALA A 210 -8.41 -24.18 -16.14
CA ALA A 210 -8.45 -25.52 -15.60
C ALA A 210 -7.97 -26.48 -16.71
N SER A 211 -6.72 -26.92 -16.60
CA SER A 211 -6.28 -28.17 -17.20
C SER A 211 -6.07 -29.18 -16.08
N ALA A 212 -7.19 -29.75 -15.62
CA ALA A 212 -7.17 -31.01 -14.91
C ALA A 212 -7.20 -32.13 -15.96
N ALA A 213 -6.04 -32.46 -16.51
CA ALA A 213 -5.71 -33.79 -17.03
C ALA A 213 -4.20 -33.91 -17.29
N ASP A 214 -3.42 -33.93 -16.21
CA ASP A 214 -2.43 -35.00 -16.05
C ASP A 214 -2.06 -35.11 -14.56
N ALA A 215 -2.37 -36.26 -13.99
CA ALA A 215 -1.87 -36.62 -12.68
C ALA A 215 -0.35 -36.80 -12.76
N SER A 216 0.41 -35.88 -12.18
CA SER A 216 1.62 -36.13 -11.36
C SER A 216 2.37 -34.83 -11.05
N ALA A 217 2.25 -34.39 -9.80
CA ALA A 217 3.27 -33.86 -8.90
C ALA A 217 2.70 -32.67 -8.14
N ASP A 218 2.60 -32.81 -6.81
CA ASP A 218 2.51 -31.65 -5.92
C ASP A 218 3.53 -30.60 -6.38
N PRO A 219 3.13 -29.32 -6.57
CA PRO A 219 4.12 -28.28 -6.72
C PRO A 219 5.03 -28.33 -5.48
N PRO A 220 6.36 -28.26 -5.63
CA PRO A 220 7.24 -28.32 -4.47
C PRO A 220 6.83 -27.19 -3.55
N ALA A 221 6.36 -27.54 -2.35
CA ALA A 221 6.03 -26.59 -1.31
C ALA A 221 7.16 -25.57 -1.23
N ALA A 222 6.82 -24.29 -1.42
CA ALA A 222 7.78 -23.22 -1.33
C ALA A 222 8.54 -23.38 -0.01
N LYS A 223 9.85 -23.60 -0.10
CA LYS A 223 10.62 -23.94 1.08
C LYS A 223 10.89 -22.65 1.85
N THR A 224 10.22 -22.51 2.98
CA THR A 224 10.49 -21.43 3.92
C THR A 224 11.82 -21.69 4.61
N GLU A 225 12.71 -20.71 4.54
CA GLU A 225 14.01 -20.69 5.23
C GLU A 225 13.94 -19.70 6.39
N LEU A 226 14.52 -20.07 7.53
CA LEU A 226 14.73 -19.16 8.66
C LEU A 226 16.03 -18.40 8.42
N VAL A 227 15.94 -17.08 8.37
CA VAL A 227 17.05 -16.17 8.06
C VAL A 227 17.13 -15.09 9.14
N PRO A 228 18.28 -14.40 9.28
CA PRO A 228 18.32 -13.18 10.08
C PRO A 228 17.24 -12.20 9.60
N VAL A 229 16.64 -11.45 10.52
CA VAL A 229 15.47 -10.62 10.23
C VAL A 229 15.73 -9.63 9.08
N TYR A 230 16.95 -9.11 8.96
CA TYR A 230 17.30 -8.15 7.91
C TYR A 230 17.34 -8.74 6.49
N ALA A 231 17.30 -10.06 6.38
CA ALA A 231 17.24 -10.81 5.12
C ALA A 231 15.88 -11.49 4.89
N ALA A 232 14.91 -11.27 5.77
CA ALA A 232 13.58 -11.86 5.70
C ALA A 232 12.71 -11.19 4.63
N ASP A 233 11.65 -11.87 4.24
CA ASP A 233 10.61 -11.29 3.39
C ASP A 233 9.78 -10.25 4.16
N PRO A 234 9.09 -9.31 3.47
CA PRO A 234 8.35 -8.23 4.11
C PRO A 234 7.28 -8.73 5.10
N GLY A 235 6.62 -9.85 4.81
CA GLY A 235 5.51 -10.35 5.61
C GLY A 235 4.21 -9.57 5.36
N ASP A 236 3.20 -9.83 6.20
CA ASP A 236 1.88 -9.19 6.11
C ASP A 236 1.79 -7.98 7.03
N HIS A 237 1.92 -6.78 6.46
CA HIS A 237 1.87 -5.54 7.23
C HIS A 237 0.47 -5.13 7.69
N GLU A 238 -0.58 -5.59 7.01
CA GLU A 238 -1.97 -5.33 7.43
C GLU A 238 -2.25 -6.07 8.73
N ALA A 239 -2.00 -7.39 8.71
CA ALA A 239 -2.15 -8.22 9.89
C ALA A 239 -1.27 -7.76 11.07
N LEU A 240 -0.15 -7.09 10.79
CA LEU A 240 0.67 -6.47 11.83
C LEU A 240 -0.03 -5.25 12.45
N LEU A 241 -0.62 -4.36 11.64
CA LEU A 241 -1.37 -3.20 12.12
C LEU A 241 -2.54 -3.62 13.00
N ASP A 242 -3.33 -4.59 12.52
CA ASP A 242 -4.52 -5.06 13.23
C ASP A 242 -4.15 -5.68 14.57
N LYS A 243 -3.18 -6.60 14.57
CA LYS A 243 -2.65 -7.19 15.80
C LYS A 243 -2.10 -6.15 16.78
N PHE A 244 -1.49 -5.07 16.28
CA PHE A 244 -1.03 -3.99 17.12
C PHE A 244 -2.20 -3.28 17.80
N LEU A 245 -3.23 -2.91 17.05
CA LEU A 245 -4.41 -2.22 17.58
C LEU A 245 -5.23 -3.10 18.54
N GLU A 246 -5.39 -4.39 18.24
CA GLU A 246 -6.04 -5.35 19.14
C GLU A 246 -5.34 -5.45 20.49
N LYS A 247 -4.00 -5.45 20.46
CA LYS A 247 -3.17 -5.57 21.66
C LYS A 247 -3.13 -4.27 22.47
N HIS A 248 -3.25 -3.13 21.80
CA HIS A 248 -3.02 -1.79 22.35
C HIS A 248 -4.28 -0.93 22.29
N GLY A 249 -5.21 -1.17 23.21
CA GLY A 249 -6.51 -0.48 23.29
C GLY A 249 -6.43 1.03 23.60
N GLU A 250 -5.24 1.55 23.89
CA GLU A 250 -4.94 2.98 23.99
C GLU A 250 -4.71 3.67 22.62
N TRP A 251 -4.80 2.92 21.51
CA TRP A 251 -4.68 3.45 20.15
C TRP A 251 -6.02 3.42 19.43
N ASP A 252 -6.41 4.57 18.89
CA ASP A 252 -7.60 4.73 18.07
C ASP A 252 -7.24 4.64 16.58
N LYS A 253 -8.06 3.88 15.84
CA LYS A 253 -7.93 3.65 14.39
C LYS A 253 -8.77 4.67 13.63
N TYR A 254 -8.14 5.47 12.77
CA TYR A 254 -8.79 6.45 11.89
C TYR A 254 -8.46 6.15 10.44
N ARG A 255 -9.38 6.41 9.50
CA ARG A 255 -9.04 6.46 8.07
C ARG A 255 -9.00 7.90 7.59
N THR A 256 -8.12 8.18 6.63
CA THR A 256 -8.14 9.46 5.91
C THR A 256 -9.30 9.50 4.92
N TRP A 257 -9.63 10.68 4.36
CA TRP A 257 -10.67 10.75 3.32
C TRP A 257 -10.39 9.70 2.23
N GLU A 258 -9.21 9.71 1.60
CA GLU A 258 -8.84 8.80 0.49
C GLU A 258 -8.91 7.31 0.84
N ASP A 259 -9.05 6.93 2.12
CA ASP A 259 -9.07 5.56 2.65
C ASP A 259 -7.88 4.65 2.24
N SER A 260 -6.95 5.15 1.41
CA SER A 260 -5.62 4.60 1.09
C SER A 260 -4.67 4.59 2.28
N THR A 261 -5.04 5.27 3.37
CA THR A 261 -4.20 5.41 4.56
C THR A 261 -5.00 5.22 5.84
N THR A 262 -4.50 4.33 6.71
CA THR A 262 -4.92 4.24 8.11
C THR A 262 -3.98 5.06 9.00
N VAL A 263 -4.58 5.86 9.88
CA VAL A 263 -3.89 6.61 10.93
C VAL A 263 -4.26 6.01 12.28
N ALA A 264 -3.30 5.36 12.92
CA ALA A 264 -3.38 4.97 14.33
C ALA A 264 -2.84 6.11 15.20
N ASN A 265 -3.67 6.69 16.06
CA ASN A 265 -3.24 7.68 17.04
C ASN A 265 -3.35 7.10 18.45
N HIS A 266 -2.33 7.31 19.26
CA HIS A 266 -2.42 7.06 20.69
C HIS A 266 -3.40 8.06 21.34
N GLU A 267 -4.11 7.65 22.40
CA GLU A 267 -5.14 8.45 23.11
C GLU A 267 -4.63 9.82 23.59
N SER A 268 -3.32 9.94 23.83
CA SER A 268 -2.67 11.19 24.21
C SER A 268 -2.60 12.21 23.06
N LEU A 269 -2.84 11.78 21.81
CA LEU A 269 -2.62 12.52 20.57
C LEU A 269 -1.17 13.00 20.38
N THR A 270 -0.22 12.37 21.07
CA THR A 270 1.21 12.70 20.97
C THR A 270 2.03 11.64 20.24
N LEU A 271 1.41 10.54 19.82
CA LEU A 271 2.02 9.52 18.97
C LEU A 271 1.08 9.16 17.83
N ARG A 272 1.67 8.94 16.66
CA ARG A 272 0.96 8.56 15.44
C ARG A 272 1.77 7.54 14.65
N ALA A 273 1.09 6.49 14.20
CA ALA A 273 1.53 5.62 13.13
C ALA A 273 0.56 5.81 11.94
N VAL A 274 1.12 6.12 10.79
CA VAL A 274 0.40 6.23 9.52
C VAL A 274 0.82 5.05 8.66
N PHE A 275 -0.15 4.31 8.18
CA PHE A 275 0.03 3.13 7.37
C PHE A 275 -0.64 3.35 6.01
N ASP A 276 0.15 3.30 4.95
CA ASP A 276 -0.28 3.44 3.57
C ASP A 276 -0.54 2.04 2.99
N HIS A 277 -1.81 1.76 2.69
CA HIS A 277 -2.26 0.45 2.21
C HIS A 277 -1.66 0.14 0.83
N ASP A 278 -1.40 1.18 0.04
CA ASP A 278 -1.09 1.10 -1.39
C ASP A 278 0.40 1.21 -1.70
N ALA A 279 1.21 1.62 -0.73
CA ALA A 279 2.65 1.73 -0.91
C ALA A 279 3.28 0.37 -1.27
N GLU A 280 4.06 0.35 -2.36
CA GLU A 280 4.75 -0.84 -2.86
C GLU A 280 6.27 -0.69 -2.92
N GLY A 281 6.97 -1.83 -2.84
CA GLY A 281 8.41 -1.92 -3.04
C GLY A 281 9.22 -0.99 -2.11
N ARG A 282 9.70 0.12 -2.68
CA ARG A 282 10.56 1.10 -1.99
C ARG A 282 9.81 2.34 -1.49
N GLU A 283 8.51 2.42 -1.73
CA GLU A 283 7.67 3.50 -1.21
C GLU A 283 7.51 3.37 0.30
N ALA A 284 7.29 4.50 0.97
CA ALA A 284 7.14 4.54 2.42
C ALA A 284 5.75 4.00 2.79
N LYS A 285 5.71 2.78 3.32
CA LYS A 285 4.48 2.12 3.77
C LYS A 285 4.08 2.52 5.18
N TRP A 286 5.06 2.84 6.02
CA TRP A 286 4.83 3.29 7.38
C TRP A 286 5.47 4.65 7.61
N THR A 287 4.75 5.54 8.28
CA THR A 287 5.28 6.79 8.82
C THR A 287 4.94 6.90 10.31
N PHE A 288 5.95 7.14 11.14
CA PHE A 288 5.82 7.30 12.58
C PHE A 288 6.15 8.72 12.98
N ALA A 289 5.41 9.28 13.93
CA ALA A 289 5.68 10.58 14.48
C ALA A 289 5.34 10.65 15.98
N ALA A 290 6.18 11.34 16.74
CA ALA A 290 5.91 11.71 18.11
C ALA A 290 5.94 13.23 18.27
N TYR A 291 5.17 13.72 19.24
CA TYR A 291 4.99 15.13 19.54
C TYR A 291 5.15 15.37 21.03
N GLU A 292 5.59 16.57 21.43
CA GLU A 292 5.73 16.92 22.85
C GLU A 292 4.36 17.13 23.50
N THR A 293 3.46 17.76 22.75
CA THR A 293 2.05 17.95 23.07
C THR A 293 1.23 17.77 21.80
N PRO A 294 -0.10 17.59 21.87
CA PRO A 294 -0.94 17.43 20.68
C PRO A 294 -0.88 18.58 19.67
N VAL A 295 -0.36 19.74 20.07
CA VAL A 295 -0.24 20.95 19.23
C VAL A 295 1.20 21.44 19.07
N SER A 296 2.18 20.70 19.59
CA SER A 296 3.60 21.05 19.45
C SER A 296 4.15 20.60 18.09
N ASP A 297 5.31 21.14 17.72
CA ASP A 297 6.10 20.59 16.63
C ASP A 297 6.50 19.13 16.92
N ARG A 298 6.77 18.41 15.84
CA ARG A 298 7.15 17.00 15.87
C ARG A 298 8.50 16.82 16.56
N LEU A 299 8.52 15.99 17.61
CA LEU A 299 9.74 15.64 18.34
C LEU A 299 10.68 14.81 17.48
N TRP A 300 10.15 13.72 16.92
CA TRP A 300 10.88 12.84 16.02
C TRP A 300 9.93 12.19 15.02
N HIS A 301 10.51 11.66 13.94
CA HIS A 301 9.76 10.87 12.96
C HIS A 301 10.59 9.77 12.36
N GLY A 302 9.91 8.80 11.77
CA GLY A 302 10.53 7.73 11.01
C GLY A 302 9.66 7.25 9.87
N THR A 303 10.27 6.61 8.88
CA THR A 303 9.57 5.98 7.76
C THR A 303 10.14 4.59 7.48
N ALA A 304 9.28 3.63 7.15
CA ALA A 304 9.68 2.29 6.73
C ALA A 304 9.10 1.98 5.35
N THR A 305 9.93 1.40 4.47
CA THR A 305 9.50 1.01 3.12
C THR A 305 8.54 -0.19 3.15
N ALA A 306 7.74 -0.36 2.09
CA ALA A 306 6.82 -1.50 1.93
C ALA A 306 7.49 -2.88 1.98
N SER A 307 8.78 -2.95 1.65
CA SER A 307 9.55 -4.20 1.69
C SER A 307 10.19 -4.49 3.06
N THR A 308 9.95 -3.67 4.08
CA THR A 308 10.57 -3.83 5.41
C THR A 308 9.98 -5.04 6.11
N PRO A 309 10.77 -6.00 6.62
CA PRO A 309 10.23 -7.16 7.34
C PRO A 309 9.31 -6.76 8.50
N THR A 310 8.15 -7.40 8.63
CA THR A 310 7.16 -7.11 9.67
C THR A 310 7.73 -7.21 11.08
N ALA A 311 8.71 -8.09 11.32
CA ALA A 311 9.38 -8.16 12.62
C ALA A 311 10.10 -6.84 12.99
N ILE A 312 10.72 -6.16 12.04
CA ILE A 312 11.35 -4.83 12.26
C ILE A 312 10.28 -3.78 12.54
N VAL A 313 9.19 -3.77 11.76
CA VAL A 313 8.10 -2.82 11.98
C VAL A 313 7.38 -3.09 13.30
N SER A 314 7.20 -4.37 13.67
CA SER A 314 6.65 -4.79 14.97
C SER A 314 7.52 -4.30 16.12
N ALA A 315 8.84 -4.43 15.99
CA ALA A 315 9.76 -3.94 17.01
C ALA A 315 9.65 -2.41 17.18
N LEU A 316 9.48 -1.67 16.09
CA LEU A 316 9.23 -0.23 16.14
C LEU A 316 7.87 0.10 16.76
N LEU A 317 6.79 -0.57 16.35
CA LEU A 317 5.45 -0.38 16.92
C LEU A 317 5.43 -0.68 18.43
N ASP A 318 6.02 -1.80 18.86
CA ASP A 318 6.16 -2.14 20.27
C ASP A 318 7.01 -1.09 21.01
N ALA A 319 8.10 -0.59 20.41
CA ALA A 319 8.89 0.47 21.03
C ALA A 319 8.10 1.78 21.17
N VAL A 320 7.23 2.10 20.20
CA VAL A 320 6.42 3.32 20.21
C VAL A 320 5.24 3.21 21.18
N ALA A 321 4.63 2.05 21.35
CA ALA A 321 3.56 1.84 22.33
C ALA A 321 4.07 1.81 23.78
N ASN A 322 5.37 1.58 23.99
CA ASN A 322 5.99 1.66 25.31
C ASN A 322 6.55 3.07 25.59
N GLU A 323 6.94 3.34 26.85
CA GLU A 323 7.52 4.63 27.27
C GLU A 323 8.78 5.08 26.49
N ASN A 324 9.32 4.22 25.62
CA ASN A 324 10.51 4.45 24.80
C ASN A 324 10.28 5.51 23.69
N ALA A 325 9.03 5.79 23.32
CA ALA A 325 8.69 6.80 22.33
C ALA A 325 8.89 8.25 22.82
N TRP A 326 8.75 8.46 24.12
CA TRP A 326 8.85 9.77 24.80
C TRP A 326 10.16 9.94 25.57
N GLY A 327 11.17 9.11 25.26
CA GLY A 327 12.48 9.15 25.92
C GLY A 327 13.02 10.58 26.06
N ARG A 328 13.69 10.84 27.20
CA ARG A 328 14.20 12.18 27.59
C ARG A 328 14.69 12.95 26.37
N SER A 329 14.01 14.06 26.06
CA SER A 329 14.43 15.07 25.09
C SER A 329 15.94 15.24 25.17
N LEU A 330 16.63 14.70 24.17
CA LEU A 330 18.06 14.87 24.03
C LEU A 330 18.26 16.37 23.86
N SER A 331 18.94 16.97 24.82
CA SER A 331 19.50 18.31 24.69
C SER A 331 20.29 18.38 23.38
N THR A 332 19.65 18.92 22.33
CA THR A 332 20.20 19.49 21.08
C THR A 332 21.30 18.75 20.30
N SER A 333 21.69 17.52 20.67
CA SER A 333 22.60 16.66 19.89
C SER A 333 22.61 15.22 20.39
N ALA A 334 22.69 14.25 19.48
CA ALA A 334 23.01 12.86 19.83
C ALA A 334 24.41 12.83 20.47
N THR A 335 24.48 12.47 21.75
CA THR A 335 25.77 12.29 22.44
C THR A 335 26.41 10.98 22.01
N GLU A 336 27.75 10.89 22.08
CA GLU A 336 28.49 9.65 21.83
C GLU A 336 27.98 8.49 22.71
N ALA A 337 27.56 8.80 23.95
CA ALA A 337 26.92 7.84 24.85
C ALA A 337 25.59 7.31 24.30
N ALA A 338 24.73 8.18 23.74
CA ALA A 338 23.46 7.79 23.14
C ALA A 338 23.66 6.93 21.88
N ILE A 339 24.66 7.24 21.05
CA ILE A 339 25.01 6.41 19.87
C ILE A 339 25.50 5.04 20.33
N THR A 340 26.35 4.99 21.35
CA THR A 340 26.89 3.75 21.93
C THR A 340 25.77 2.89 22.53
N GLU A 341 24.84 3.50 23.26
CA GLU A 341 23.66 2.82 23.81
C GLU A 341 22.77 2.27 22.68
N ALA A 342 22.43 3.10 21.69
CA ALA A 342 21.61 2.72 20.56
C ALA A 342 22.20 1.58 19.70
N THR A 343 23.53 1.39 19.72
CA THR A 343 24.24 0.42 18.87
C THR A 343 24.98 -0.67 19.65
N SER A 344 24.81 -0.71 20.98
CA SER A 344 25.40 -1.76 21.81
C SER A 344 25.01 -3.17 21.36
N PRO A 345 23.74 -3.46 20.97
CA PRO A 345 23.38 -4.80 20.52
C PRO A 345 24.15 -5.26 19.27
N LEU A 346 24.43 -4.33 18.34
CA LEU A 346 25.22 -4.65 17.14
C LEU A 346 26.66 -4.99 17.50
N THR A 347 27.23 -4.24 18.45
CA THR A 347 28.60 -4.46 18.91
C THR A 347 28.71 -5.81 19.64
N ASP A 348 27.72 -6.14 20.47
CA ASP A 348 27.65 -7.42 21.18
C ASP A 348 27.50 -8.61 20.22
N ALA A 349 26.86 -8.39 19.07
CA ALA A 349 26.71 -9.37 17.99
C ALA A 349 27.88 -9.38 16.97
N ASP A 350 29.02 -8.78 17.33
CA ASP A 350 30.24 -8.73 16.51
C ASP A 350 30.07 -8.01 15.13
N TRP A 351 29.12 -7.09 15.01
CA TRP A 351 28.98 -6.28 13.80
C TRP A 351 30.18 -5.34 13.67
N LYS A 352 30.75 -5.29 12.47
CA LYS A 352 31.88 -4.41 12.20
C LYS A 352 31.37 -3.01 11.97
N HIS A 353 31.95 -2.04 12.66
CA HIS A 353 31.71 -0.64 12.35
C HIS A 353 32.88 -0.01 11.60
N THR A 354 32.54 0.85 10.65
CA THR A 354 33.48 1.72 9.93
C THR A 354 33.06 3.17 10.08
N ILE A 355 34.04 4.06 10.16
CA ILE A 355 33.83 5.50 10.17
C ILE A 355 34.35 6.05 8.84
N ASP A 356 33.46 6.62 8.03
CA ASP A 356 33.80 7.27 6.77
C ASP A 356 33.25 8.71 6.75
N GLY A 357 34.15 9.66 7.01
CA GLY A 357 33.81 11.09 7.07
C GLY A 357 32.74 11.38 8.12
N ARG A 358 31.52 11.66 7.67
CA ARG A 358 30.36 11.98 8.52
C ARG A 358 29.52 10.76 8.92
N TYR A 359 29.82 9.59 8.37
CA TYR A 359 29.04 8.38 8.55
C TYR A 359 29.72 7.41 9.49
N ILE A 360 28.95 6.84 10.40
CA ILE A 360 29.32 5.64 11.15
C ILE A 360 28.41 4.53 10.65
N THR A 361 28.97 3.43 10.18
CA THR A 361 28.21 2.33 9.56
C THR A 361 28.58 1.01 10.22
N TRP A 362 27.57 0.28 10.69
CA TRP A 362 27.66 -1.09 11.21
C TRP A 362 27.10 -2.04 10.16
N GLU A 363 27.90 -3.04 9.77
CA GLU A 363 27.50 -4.04 8.78
C GLU A 363 27.37 -5.43 9.41
N ALA A 364 26.34 -6.14 8.99
CA ALA A 364 26.03 -7.48 9.47
C ALA A 364 27.17 -8.46 9.19
N PRO A 365 27.51 -9.34 10.14
CA PRO A 365 28.45 -10.42 9.89
C PRO A 365 27.77 -11.51 9.05
N GLY A 366 28.41 -11.95 7.95
CA GLY A 366 27.98 -13.12 7.20
C GLY A 366 27.78 -12.88 5.71
N ALA A 367 26.99 -13.76 5.08
CA ALA A 367 26.75 -13.75 3.63
C ALA A 367 25.51 -12.94 3.22
N GLN A 368 24.63 -12.62 4.17
CA GLN A 368 23.46 -11.77 3.94
C GLN A 368 23.84 -10.32 4.26
N GLU A 369 23.49 -9.40 3.38
CA GLU A 369 23.87 -7.99 3.49
C GLU A 369 22.77 -7.20 4.22
N GLY A 370 23.19 -6.38 5.18
CA GLY A 370 22.31 -5.57 6.02
C GLY A 370 23.16 -4.69 6.94
N GLY A 371 22.59 -3.58 7.39
CA GLY A 371 23.38 -2.59 8.11
C GLY A 371 22.58 -1.51 8.82
N VAL A 372 23.31 -0.76 9.63
CA VAL A 372 22.85 0.47 10.29
C VAL A 372 23.86 1.57 10.02
N GLN A 373 23.39 2.77 9.70
CA GLN A 373 24.23 3.92 9.40
C GLN A 373 23.71 5.12 10.18
N PHE A 374 24.62 5.78 10.86
CA PHE A 374 24.41 7.05 11.52
C PHE A 374 25.09 8.17 10.72
N ASP A 375 24.33 9.20 10.35
CA ASP A 375 24.84 10.43 9.73
C ASP A 375 25.01 11.51 10.81
N ALA A 376 26.26 11.72 11.23
CA ALA A 376 26.61 12.71 12.26
C ALA A 376 26.35 14.16 11.82
N PHE A 377 26.24 14.44 10.52
CA PHE A 377 25.88 15.77 10.03
C PHE A 377 24.37 16.00 10.11
N ALA A 378 23.56 15.01 9.71
CA ALA A 378 22.11 15.09 9.84
C ALA A 378 21.70 15.19 11.31
N ALA A 379 22.38 14.47 12.21
CA ALA A 379 22.13 14.49 13.65
C ALA A 379 22.41 15.84 14.33
N GLN A 380 23.20 16.74 13.73
CA GLN A 380 23.49 18.08 14.28
C GLN A 380 22.37 19.09 14.05
N LYS A 381 21.41 18.79 13.17
CA LYS A 381 20.31 19.68 12.81
C LYS A 381 19.00 18.97 13.10
N ALA A 382 18.33 19.38 14.18
CA ALA A 382 17.04 18.82 14.59
C ALA A 382 16.00 18.82 13.45
N ASP A 383 15.97 19.88 12.64
CA ASP A 383 15.04 20.05 11.51
C ASP A 383 15.65 19.60 10.16
N SER A 384 16.68 18.76 10.19
CA SER A 384 17.27 18.22 8.96
C SER A 384 16.24 17.40 8.19
N PRO A 385 16.05 17.63 6.87
CA PRO A 385 15.23 16.74 6.06
C PRO A 385 15.93 15.39 5.79
N LEU A 386 17.22 15.27 6.12
CA LEU A 386 17.97 14.02 5.99
C LEU A 386 17.78 13.14 7.23
N PRO A 387 17.62 11.82 7.05
CA PRO A 387 17.58 10.90 8.17
C PRO A 387 18.94 10.88 8.89
N ALA A 388 18.91 10.83 10.22
CA ALA A 388 20.11 10.65 11.02
C ALA A 388 20.46 9.17 11.16
N TRP A 389 19.45 8.31 11.16
CA TRP A 389 19.63 6.86 11.17
C TRP A 389 19.01 6.26 9.92
N THR A 390 19.78 5.41 9.24
CA THR A 390 19.30 4.55 8.16
C THR A 390 19.59 3.12 8.56
N ILE A 391 18.56 2.28 8.63
CA ILE A 391 18.63 0.85 8.92
C ILE A 391 18.14 0.14 7.66
N TRP A 392 18.87 -0.85 7.17
CA TRP A 392 18.52 -1.50 5.90
C TRP A 392 18.85 -2.98 5.87
N GLY A 393 18.20 -3.67 4.93
CA GLY A 393 18.59 -4.97 4.44
C GLY A 393 18.77 -4.97 2.93
N GLY A 394 19.61 -5.88 2.45
CA GLY A 394 20.02 -5.95 1.05
C GLY A 394 21.38 -5.26 0.80
N HIS A 395 21.68 -5.02 -0.47
CA HIS A 395 23.06 -4.93 -0.93
C HIS A 395 23.92 -3.82 -0.34
N ALA A 396 23.36 -2.62 -0.18
CA ALA A 396 24.08 -1.48 0.38
C ALA A 396 23.09 -0.42 0.85
N VAL A 397 23.54 0.48 1.74
CA VAL A 397 22.75 1.60 2.27
C VAL A 397 22.13 2.50 1.17
N HIS A 398 22.79 2.61 0.01
CA HIS A 398 22.34 3.43 -1.13
C HIS A 398 21.54 2.64 -2.17
N GLN A 399 21.44 1.31 -2.04
CA GLN A 399 20.58 0.45 -2.85
C GLN A 399 19.92 -0.63 -1.98
N PRO A 400 19.16 -0.24 -0.95
CA PRO A 400 18.52 -1.20 -0.07
C PRO A 400 17.42 -1.97 -0.80
N VAL A 401 17.18 -3.20 -0.34
CA VAL A 401 15.94 -3.92 -0.67
C VAL A 401 14.79 -3.31 0.15
N TRP A 402 15.06 -3.01 1.42
CA TRP A 402 14.16 -2.28 2.31
C TRP A 402 14.95 -1.34 3.21
N ALA A 403 14.32 -0.25 3.64
CA ALA A 403 14.92 0.71 4.55
C ALA A 403 13.93 1.21 5.62
N LEU A 404 14.45 1.40 6.83
CA LEU A 404 13.85 2.17 7.91
C LEU A 404 14.73 3.40 8.17
N GLN A 405 14.13 4.57 8.15
CA GLN A 405 14.81 5.86 8.29
C GLN A 405 14.25 6.59 9.51
N LEU A 406 15.13 7.12 10.38
CA LEU A 406 14.72 7.87 11.57
C LEU A 406 15.42 9.23 11.63
N SER A 407 14.71 10.22 12.17
CA SER A 407 15.23 11.59 12.32
C SER A 407 16.27 11.71 13.46
N ALA A 408 16.93 12.87 13.54
CA ALA A 408 17.99 13.17 14.52
C ALA A 408 17.57 12.98 15.97
N ASN A 409 16.30 13.23 16.27
CA ASN A 409 15.74 13.21 17.62
C ASN A 409 15.12 11.86 17.99
N ALA A 410 15.26 10.83 17.15
CA ALA A 410 14.77 9.49 17.48
C ALA A 410 15.39 9.01 18.82
N PRO A 411 14.58 8.55 19.78
CA PRO A 411 15.08 8.14 21.09
C PRO A 411 16.12 7.01 20.99
N ALA A 412 17.21 7.11 21.74
CA ALA A 412 18.26 6.08 21.73
C ALA A 412 17.72 4.69 22.11
N ALA A 413 16.79 4.62 23.07
CA ALA A 413 16.12 3.38 23.46
C ALA A 413 15.27 2.78 22.33
N LEU A 414 14.61 3.61 21.51
CA LEU A 414 13.87 3.17 20.34
C LEU A 414 14.82 2.59 19.28
N VAL A 415 15.93 3.28 19.01
CA VAL A 415 16.96 2.78 18.08
C VAL A 415 17.58 1.49 18.61
N GLN A 416 17.89 1.42 19.91
CA GLN A 416 18.42 0.23 20.56
C GLN A 416 17.51 -0.98 20.41
N TYR A 417 16.19 -0.79 20.54
CA TYR A 417 15.22 -1.87 20.38
C TYR A 417 15.26 -2.43 18.95
N ILE A 418 15.36 -1.56 17.95
CA ILE A 418 15.47 -1.98 16.54
C ILE A 418 16.83 -2.62 16.27
N THR A 419 17.93 -2.09 16.79
CA THR A 419 19.26 -2.68 16.57
C THR A 419 19.42 -4.01 17.28
N PHE A 420 18.75 -4.21 18.41
CA PHE A 420 18.61 -5.53 19.03
C PHE A 420 17.90 -6.50 18.11
N GLU A 421 16.76 -6.11 17.53
CA GLU A 421 16.05 -6.94 16.57
C GLU A 421 16.91 -7.22 15.33
N MET A 422 17.69 -6.25 14.83
CA MET A 422 18.63 -6.47 13.72
C MET A 422 19.74 -7.48 14.05
N ALA A 423 20.21 -7.50 15.31
CA ALA A 423 21.29 -8.38 15.74
C ALA A 423 20.82 -9.82 15.99
N GLU A 424 19.70 -9.98 16.69
CA GLU A 424 19.24 -11.27 17.23
C GLU A 424 17.98 -11.82 16.55
N GLY A 425 17.22 -10.94 15.88
CA GLY A 425 15.94 -11.26 15.27
C GLY A 425 16.05 -12.26 14.12
N GLN A 426 15.03 -13.11 14.02
CA GLN A 426 14.90 -14.07 12.93
C GLN A 426 13.58 -13.87 12.20
N GLY A 427 13.62 -13.99 10.88
CA GLY A 427 12.45 -13.94 10.04
C GLY A 427 12.44 -15.09 9.04
N THR A 428 11.40 -15.12 8.22
CA THR A 428 11.23 -16.15 7.21
C THR A 428 11.47 -15.59 5.82
N ARG A 429 12.10 -16.39 4.96
CA ARG A 429 12.28 -16.09 3.54
C ARG A 429 11.78 -17.26 2.71
N CYS A 430 11.01 -16.95 1.68
CA CYS A 430 10.50 -17.89 0.71
C CYS A 430 11.59 -18.18 -0.34
N VAL A 431 12.16 -19.38 -0.31
CA VAL A 431 13.12 -19.80 -1.33
C VAL A 431 12.37 -20.50 -2.45
N ARG A 432 12.23 -19.82 -3.60
CA ARG A 432 11.83 -20.52 -4.83
C ARG A 432 12.94 -21.49 -5.23
N PRO A 433 12.62 -22.76 -5.54
CA PRO A 433 13.59 -23.66 -6.11
C PRO A 433 14.14 -23.04 -7.39
N ALA A 434 15.48 -22.97 -7.50
CA ALA A 434 16.10 -22.63 -8.77
C ALA A 434 15.58 -23.59 -9.84
N ALA A 435 15.03 -23.04 -10.92
CA ALA A 435 14.70 -23.85 -12.08
C ALA A 435 15.94 -24.65 -12.48
N PRO A 436 15.84 -25.96 -12.77
CA PRO A 436 16.99 -26.72 -13.21
C PRO A 436 17.56 -26.05 -14.46
N ASP A 437 18.87 -25.78 -14.44
CA ASP A 437 19.61 -25.16 -15.53
C ASP A 437 19.20 -25.78 -16.87
N GLY A 438 18.44 -25.00 -17.66
CA GLY A 438 18.17 -25.32 -19.05
C GLY A 438 19.50 -25.45 -19.80
N PRO A 439 19.62 -26.37 -20.76
CA PRO A 439 20.89 -26.74 -21.35
C PRO A 439 21.55 -25.52 -21.99
N ALA A 440 22.82 -25.29 -21.61
CA ALA A 440 23.68 -24.21 -22.07
C ALA A 440 23.48 -23.90 -23.55
N LEU A 441 22.89 -22.74 -23.84
CA LEU A 441 22.97 -22.11 -25.15
C LEU A 441 24.45 -21.88 -25.45
N ARG A 442 24.98 -22.73 -26.34
CA ARG A 442 26.32 -22.60 -26.89
C ARG A 442 26.52 -21.17 -27.37
N THR A 443 27.46 -20.48 -26.74
CA THR A 443 28.05 -19.24 -27.23
C THR A 443 28.50 -19.45 -28.67
N ALA A 444 27.78 -18.83 -29.60
CA ALA A 444 28.26 -18.65 -30.96
C ALA A 444 29.53 -17.79 -30.87
N GLN A 445 30.66 -18.36 -31.33
CA GLN A 445 31.92 -17.64 -31.45
C GLN A 445 31.74 -16.35 -32.26
N ALA A 446 32.20 -15.24 -31.69
CA ALA A 446 32.36 -13.99 -32.41
C ALA A 446 33.36 -14.16 -33.57
N PRO A 447 33.12 -13.59 -34.76
CA PRO A 447 34.06 -13.64 -35.86
C PRO A 447 35.33 -12.85 -35.53
N ALA A 448 36.47 -13.42 -35.90
CA ALA A 448 37.81 -12.91 -35.62
C ALA A 448 38.05 -11.49 -36.17
N LEU A 449 38.72 -10.67 -35.36
CA LEU A 449 39.28 -9.37 -35.73
C LEU A 449 40.20 -9.51 -36.95
N VAL A 450 39.87 -8.79 -38.02
CA VAL A 450 40.75 -8.59 -39.18
C VAL A 450 41.91 -7.69 -38.75
N ALA A 451 43.13 -8.23 -38.83
CA ALA A 451 44.36 -7.50 -38.57
C ALA A 451 44.56 -6.36 -39.58
N ALA A 452 44.73 -5.14 -39.07
CA ALA A 452 45.18 -4.00 -39.85
C ALA A 452 46.63 -4.21 -40.32
N SER A 453 46.86 -4.05 -41.63
CA SER A 453 48.20 -4.07 -42.23
C SER A 453 48.95 -2.74 -41.98
N PRO A 454 50.28 -2.75 -41.84
CA PRO A 454 51.07 -1.59 -41.41
C PRO A 454 51.31 -0.58 -42.55
N PRO A 455 51.57 0.70 -42.24
CA PRO A 455 51.93 1.69 -43.26
C PRO A 455 53.37 1.48 -43.75
N ALA A 456 53.53 1.39 -45.07
CA ALA A 456 54.83 1.37 -45.72
C ALA A 456 55.43 2.79 -45.79
N ALA A 457 56.72 2.87 -45.48
CA ALA A 457 57.55 4.05 -45.52
C ALA A 457 57.70 4.64 -46.94
N HIS A 458 57.50 5.95 -47.08
CA HIS A 458 57.99 6.71 -48.23
C HIS A 458 59.30 7.41 -47.86
N PHE A 459 60.41 6.99 -48.49
CA PHE A 459 61.67 7.74 -48.48
C PHE A 459 61.90 8.46 -49.82
N ALA A 460 62.06 9.78 -49.71
CA ALA A 460 62.88 10.74 -50.47
C ALA A 460 63.10 10.60 -52.00
N GLY A 461 62.49 11.52 -52.76
CA GLY A 461 63.17 12.65 -53.44
C GLY A 461 63.96 12.43 -54.75
N ARG A 462 63.52 13.10 -55.83
CA ARG A 462 64.39 13.91 -56.73
C ARG A 462 63.62 14.75 -57.74
N SER A 463 64.22 15.91 -58.03
CA SER A 463 63.81 17.03 -58.87
C SER A 463 63.67 16.72 -60.37
N ARG A 464 62.85 17.52 -61.05
CA ARG A 464 63.30 18.34 -62.19
C ARG A 464 62.50 19.63 -62.28
#